data_AF-V8CDU2-F1
#
_entry.id   AF-V8CDU2-F1
#
_cell.length_a   1.000
_cell.length_b   1.000
_cell.length_c   1.000
_cell.angle_alpha   90.00
_cell.angle_beta   90.00
_cell.angle_gamma   90.00
#
_symmetry.space_group_name_H-M   'P 1'
#
loop_
_entity.id
_entity.type
_entity.pdbx_description
1 polymer ?
#
loop_
_entity_poly.entity_id
_entity_poly.type
_entity_poly.pdbx_seq_one_letter_code
_entity_poly.pdbx_strand_id
1 'polypeptide(L)'
;MLSVGIGEIQKNTAIFSNLKESIQIVDKRRHQVLAIVYPAHQARSSISKKLAGKYKNQVMQGGQKDLQSTSPESLKDIKQKAMLEALGEKYGLSH
;
A
#
# COMPACT_ATOMS: atom_id res chain seq x y z
N MET A 1 -11.72 16.36 -14.89
CA MET A 1 -11.78 14.91 -14.58
C MET A 1 -12.36 14.21 -15.80
N LEU A 2 -11.57 13.37 -16.47
CA LEU A 2 -11.96 12.73 -17.73
C LEU A 2 -12.96 11.60 -17.43
N SER A 3 -13.99 11.41 -18.27
CA SER A 3 -14.98 10.35 -18.12
C SER A 3 -14.93 9.41 -19.33
N VAL A 4 -14.74 8.12 -19.09
CA VAL A 4 -14.54 7.10 -20.13
C VAL A 4 -15.57 5.99 -19.96
N GLY A 5 -16.19 5.58 -21.07
CA GLY A 5 -17.15 4.49 -21.08
C GLY A 5 -16.50 3.12 -21.01
N ILE A 6 -17.13 2.14 -20.36
CA ILE A 6 -16.62 0.75 -20.30
C ILE A 6 -16.28 0.19 -21.69
N GLY A 7 -17.16 0.42 -22.68
CA GLY A 7 -16.94 -0.07 -24.05
C GLY A 7 -15.75 0.59 -24.76
N GLU A 8 -15.34 1.80 -24.35
CA GLU A 8 -14.15 2.47 -24.88
C GLU A 8 -12.89 1.87 -24.27
N ILE A 9 -12.94 1.54 -22.97
CA ILE A 9 -11.87 0.85 -22.25
C ILE A 9 -11.60 -0.52 -22.87
N GLN A 10 -12.67 -1.26 -23.18
CA GLN A 10 -12.55 -2.58 -23.80
C GLN A 10 -11.89 -2.51 -25.19
N LYS A 11 -12.10 -1.42 -25.93
CA LYS A 11 -11.52 -1.22 -27.28
C LYS A 11 -10.08 -0.71 -27.22
N ASN A 12 -9.74 0.07 -26.21
CA ASN A 12 -8.42 0.67 -26.06
C ASN A 12 -8.01 0.74 -24.58
N THR A 13 -7.27 -0.27 -24.13
CA THR A 13 -6.71 -0.32 -22.77
C THR A 13 -5.48 0.56 -22.59
N ALA A 14 -4.86 1.03 -23.69
CA ALA A 14 -3.66 1.88 -23.64
C ALA A 14 -3.93 3.27 -23.06
N ILE A 15 -5.21 3.65 -22.89
CA ILE A 15 -5.61 4.85 -22.15
C ILE A 15 -5.03 4.88 -20.73
N PHE A 16 -4.76 3.70 -20.13
CA PHE A 16 -4.22 3.59 -18.77
C PHE A 16 -2.71 3.74 -18.70
N SER A 17 -1.99 3.56 -19.81
CA SER A 17 -0.53 3.51 -19.83
C SER A 17 0.14 4.84 -19.47
N ASN A 18 -0.52 5.97 -19.74
CA ASN A 18 -0.01 7.32 -19.48
C ASN A 18 -0.99 8.17 -18.67
N LEU A 19 -1.66 7.57 -17.68
CA LEU A 19 -2.59 8.28 -16.81
C LEU A 19 -1.84 9.35 -15.98
N LYS A 20 -2.03 10.63 -16.31
CA LYS A 20 -1.52 11.76 -15.52
C LYS A 20 -2.54 12.29 -14.50
N GLU A 21 -3.82 12.11 -14.80
CA GLU A 21 -4.95 12.57 -13.99
C GLU A 21 -5.93 11.43 -13.74
N SER A 22 -6.75 11.56 -12.69
CA SER A 22 -7.78 10.58 -12.38
C SER A 22 -8.86 10.53 -13.46
N ILE A 23 -9.27 9.31 -13.81
CA ILE A 23 -10.32 9.04 -14.80
C ILE A 23 -11.52 8.40 -14.12
N GLN A 24 -12.70 8.83 -14.52
CA GLN A 24 -13.97 8.25 -14.12
C GLN A 24 -14.40 7.20 -15.14
N ILE A 25 -14.67 5.99 -14.66
CA ILE A 25 -15.27 4.93 -15.47
C ILE A 25 -16.78 5.03 -15.29
N VAL A 26 -17.49 5.22 -16.40
CA VAL A 26 -18.94 5.34 -16.42
C VAL A 26 -19.57 4.27 -17.31
N ASP A 27 -20.72 3.76 -16.87
CA ASP A 27 -21.66 3.11 -17.77
C ASP A 27 -22.46 4.20 -18.48
N LYS A 28 -22.14 4.42 -19.76
CA LYS A 28 -22.84 5.43 -20.58
C LYS A 28 -24.31 5.08 -20.83
N ARG A 29 -24.73 3.82 -20.72
CA ARG A 29 -26.13 3.40 -20.93
C ARG A 29 -26.99 3.67 -19.72
N ARG A 30 -26.45 3.42 -18.53
CA ARG A 30 -27.17 3.59 -17.25
C ARG A 30 -26.87 4.93 -16.58
N HIS A 31 -26.04 5.77 -17.21
CA HIS A 31 -25.54 7.04 -16.66
C HIS A 31 -24.95 6.92 -15.25
N GLN A 32 -24.32 5.77 -14.97
CA GLN A 32 -23.84 5.43 -13.63
C GLN A 32 -22.32 5.46 -13.59
N VAL A 33 -21.78 6.04 -12.53
CA VAL A 33 -20.35 6.00 -12.21
C VAL A 33 -20.04 4.66 -11.57
N LEU A 34 -19.10 3.90 -12.15
CA LEU A 34 -18.73 2.58 -11.66
C LEU A 34 -17.44 2.61 -10.85
N ALA A 35 -16.44 3.35 -11.32
CA ALA A 35 -15.15 3.40 -10.67
C ALA A 35 -14.43 4.72 -10.95
N ILE A 36 -13.47 5.05 -10.09
CA ILE A 36 -12.50 6.13 -10.32
C ILE A 36 -11.12 5.50 -10.29
N VAL A 37 -10.37 5.69 -11.37
CA VAL A 37 -9.02 5.17 -11.53
C VAL A 37 -8.02 6.29 -11.29
N TYR A 38 -7.06 6.04 -10.40
CA TYR A 38 -5.99 6.97 -10.08
C TYR A 38 -4.66 6.49 -10.66
N PRO A 39 -3.78 7.41 -11.10
CA PRO A 39 -2.42 7.06 -11.50
C PRO A 39 -1.68 6.35 -10.36
N ALA A 40 -0.96 5.27 -10.66
CA ALA A 40 -0.24 4.47 -9.66
C ALA A 40 0.74 5.31 -8.81
N HIS A 41 1.41 6.28 -9.44
CA HIS A 41 2.31 7.22 -8.75
C HIS A 41 1.59 8.16 -7.76
N GLN A 42 0.34 8.54 -8.04
CA GLN A 42 -0.45 9.43 -7.17
C GLN A 42 -1.20 8.65 -6.07
N ALA A 43 -1.62 7.41 -6.38
CA ALA A 43 -2.42 6.58 -5.49
C ALA A 43 -1.66 6.11 -4.24
N ARG A 44 -0.35 5.81 -4.36
CA ARG A 44 0.42 5.15 -3.30
C ARG A 44 0.81 6.05 -2.13
N SER A 45 0.95 7.36 -2.37
CA SER A 45 1.54 8.29 -1.39
C SER A 45 0.54 9.30 -0.80
N SER A 46 -0.44 9.77 -1.59
CA SER A 46 -1.23 10.94 -1.20
C SER A 46 -2.58 10.60 -0.53
N ILE A 47 -3.30 9.61 -1.07
CA ILE A 47 -4.66 9.27 -0.63
C ILE A 47 -4.62 8.57 0.73
N SER A 48 -3.75 7.58 0.89
CA SER A 48 -3.52 6.86 2.14
C SER A 48 -3.10 7.79 3.28
N LYS A 49 -2.19 8.75 3.04
CA LYS A 49 -1.80 9.77 4.03
C LYS A 49 -2.95 10.70 4.42
N LYS A 50 -3.81 11.07 3.46
CA LYS A 50 -4.96 11.96 3.71
C LYS A 50 -6.07 11.25 4.49
N LEU A 51 -6.29 9.96 4.22
CA LEU A 51 -7.26 9.11 4.93
C LEU A 51 -6.77 8.61 6.30
N ALA A 52 -5.46 8.57 6.53
CA ALA A 52 -4.89 8.04 7.76
C ALA A 52 -5.30 8.81 9.03
N GLY A 53 -5.75 10.07 8.92
CA GLY A 53 -6.25 10.86 10.04
C GLY A 53 -5.29 10.86 11.24
N LYS A 54 -5.77 10.38 12.40
CA LYS A 54 -4.96 10.24 13.63
C LYS A 54 -3.80 9.24 13.53
N TYR A 55 -3.82 8.33 12.55
CA TYR A 55 -2.80 7.31 12.32
C TYR A 55 -1.76 7.71 11.26
N LYS A 56 -1.80 8.96 10.77
CA LYS A 56 -0.88 9.47 9.75
C LYS A 56 0.60 9.24 10.09
N ASN A 57 0.96 9.33 11.36
CA ASN A 57 2.34 9.15 11.82
C ASN A 57 2.78 7.68 11.92
N GLN A 58 1.83 6.74 11.97
CA GLN A 58 2.12 5.29 12.00
C GLN A 58 2.25 4.72 10.58
N VAL A 59 1.45 5.21 9.63
CA VAL A 59 1.49 4.78 8.21
C VAL A 59 2.80 5.17 7.52
N MET A 60 3.48 6.22 7.99
CA MET A 60 4.84 6.58 7.55
C MET A 60 5.89 5.49 7.82
N GLN A 61 5.65 4.59 8.78
CA GLN A 61 6.61 3.55 9.15
C GLN A 61 6.41 2.24 8.37
N GLY A 62 5.23 2.00 7.79
CA GLY A 62 4.92 0.77 7.06
C GLY A 62 4.96 0.90 5.52
N GLY A 63 4.97 2.10 4.96
CA GLY A 63 4.71 2.30 3.52
C GLY A 63 5.91 2.39 2.58
N GLN A 64 7.13 2.47 3.11
CA GLN A 64 8.36 2.59 2.27
C GLN A 64 9.50 1.66 2.73
N LYS A 65 9.27 0.77 3.70
CA LYS A 65 10.32 -0.08 4.29
C LYS A 65 9.95 -1.56 4.41
N ASP A 66 9.00 -2.02 3.59
CA ASP A 66 9.11 -3.37 3.03
C ASP A 66 10.15 -3.25 1.89
N LEU A 67 11.44 -3.01 2.11
CA LEU A 67 12.42 -3.84 2.77
C LEU A 67 13.54 -2.90 3.26
N GLN A 68 14.12 -3.16 4.44
CA GLN A 68 15.33 -2.50 4.95
C GLN A 68 15.14 -1.03 5.38
N SER A 69 14.73 -0.80 6.63
CA SER A 69 15.36 0.18 7.55
C SER A 69 14.41 0.73 8.64
N THR A 70 13.56 -0.09 9.26
CA THR A 70 13.10 0.27 10.61
C THR A 70 14.16 -0.29 11.57
N SER A 71 15.05 0.56 12.10
CA SER A 71 16.06 0.21 13.13
C SER A 71 15.60 0.74 14.50
N PRO A 72 16.05 0.22 15.67
CA PRO A 72 17.16 -0.70 15.93
C PRO A 72 16.69 -1.94 16.72
N GLU A 73 16.14 -2.92 16.03
CA GLU A 73 16.27 -4.34 16.35
C GLU A 73 15.60 -4.99 15.16
N SER A 74 16.43 -5.45 14.22
CA SER A 74 15.97 -6.18 13.06
C SER A 74 15.02 -7.27 13.55
N LEU A 75 13.98 -7.60 12.79
CA LEU A 75 13.11 -8.74 13.12
C LEU A 75 13.93 -10.04 13.32
N LYS A 76 15.15 -10.08 12.77
CA LYS A 76 16.17 -11.10 13.06
C LYS A 76 16.69 -11.04 14.49
N ASP A 77 16.98 -9.86 15.02
CA ASP A 77 17.52 -9.64 16.37
C ASP A 77 16.49 -10.06 17.43
N ILE A 78 15.22 -9.70 17.23
CA ILE A 78 14.11 -10.12 18.10
C ILE A 78 13.98 -11.66 18.12
N LYS A 79 14.04 -12.30 16.94
CA LYS A 79 14.01 -13.76 16.83
C LYS A 79 15.22 -14.42 17.49
N GLN A 80 16.39 -13.83 17.33
CA GLN A 80 17.62 -14.35 17.90
C GLN A 80 17.62 -14.25 19.43
N LYS A 81 17.11 -13.14 19.98
CA LYS A 81 16.96 -12.95 21.43
C LYS A 81 15.97 -13.95 22.02
N ALA A 82 14.79 -14.11 21.41
CA ALA A 82 13.81 -15.10 21.83
C ALA A 82 14.33 -16.54 21.75
N MET A 83 15.13 -16.86 20.73
CA MET A 83 15.75 -18.18 20.59
C MET A 83 16.81 -18.44 21.67
N LEU A 84 17.64 -17.45 21.99
CA LEU A 84 18.66 -17.56 23.04
C LEU A 84 18.02 -17.72 24.43
N GLU A 85 16.95 -16.98 24.70
CA GLU A 85 16.19 -17.08 25.96
C GLU A 85 15.56 -18.47 26.11
N ALA A 86 14.89 -18.97 25.07
CA ALA A 86 14.30 -20.31 25.08
C ALA A 86 15.36 -21.43 25.22
N LEU A 87 16.54 -21.25 24.64
CA LEU A 87 17.67 -22.17 24.84
C LEU A 87 18.21 -22.09 26.27
N GLY A 88 18.32 -20.88 26.84
CA GLY A 88 18.73 -20.66 28.21
C GLY A 88 17.82 -21.35 29.23
N GLU A 89 16.51 -21.26 29.04
CA GLU A 89 15.50 -21.98 29.84
C GLU A 89 15.63 -23.50 29.68
N LYS A 90 15.76 -23.99 28.44
CA LYS A 90 15.83 -25.43 28.16
C LYS A 90 17.08 -26.10 28.74
N TYR A 91 18.22 -25.39 28.73
CA TYR A 91 19.51 -25.91 29.18
C TYR A 91 19.91 -25.43 30.59
N GLY A 92 19.03 -24.73 31.31
CA GLY A 92 19.27 -24.27 32.69
C GLY A 92 20.38 -23.24 32.83
N LEU A 93 20.65 -22.48 31.77
CA LEU A 93 21.69 -21.44 31.71
C LEU A 93 21.15 -20.04 32.09
N SER A 94 19.84 -19.94 32.34
CA SER A 94 19.20 -18.73 32.84
C SER A 94 19.23 -18.75 34.37
N HIS A 95 19.90 -17.76 34.98
CA HIS A 95 19.84 -17.49 36.43
C HIS A 95 18.65 -16.60 36.78
#